data_AF-A0A6I5PKC1-F1
#
_entry.id   AF-A0A6I5PKC1-F1
#
_cell.length_a   1.000
_cell.length_b   1.000
_cell.length_c   1.000
_cell.angle_alpha   90.00
_cell.angle_beta   90.00
_cell.angle_gamma   90.00
#
_symmetry.space_group_name_H-M   'P 1'
#
loop_
_entity.id
_entity.type
_entity.pdbx_description
1 polymer ?
#
loop_
_entity_poly.entity_id
_entity_poly.type
_entity_poly.pdbx_seq_one_letter_code
_entity_poly.pdbx_strand_id
1 'polypeptide(L)'
;MMQYSSSPLILPGHPLFHRTTATTVPPDWRHQAESMGQLPNFVVHAETGLMRPANHEELMGYLYEGEYDQRQAAISAQPEVEHWDLDRGLVERW
;
A
#
# COMPACT_ATOMS: atom_id res chain seq x y z
N MET A 1 -28.02 -7.54 6.98
CA MET A 1 -27.11 -6.87 7.93
C MET A 1 -25.76 -6.72 7.25
N MET A 2 -25.36 -5.51 6.90
CA MET A 2 -24.00 -5.23 6.40
C MET A 2 -23.06 -5.32 7.60
N GLN A 3 -22.15 -6.28 7.61
CA GLN A 3 -21.09 -6.34 8.62
C GLN A 3 -20.10 -5.22 8.33
N TYR A 4 -20.08 -4.19 9.16
CA TYR A 4 -19.00 -3.21 9.15
C TYR A 4 -17.78 -3.89 9.79
N SER A 5 -16.90 -4.44 8.96
CA SER A 5 -15.55 -4.77 9.39
C SER A 5 -14.86 -3.46 9.76
N SER A 6 -14.85 -3.14 11.06
CA SER A 6 -14.07 -2.03 11.61
C SER A 6 -12.58 -2.38 11.46
N SER A 7 -12.06 -2.23 10.26
CA SER A 7 -10.63 -2.36 10.00
C SER A 7 -9.91 -1.28 10.82
N PRO A 8 -8.95 -1.66 11.68
CA PRO A 8 -8.22 -0.68 12.48
C PRO A 8 -7.50 0.30 11.57
N LEU A 9 -7.64 1.60 11.86
CA LEU A 9 -6.95 2.66 11.13
C LEU A 9 -5.46 2.60 11.48
N ILE A 10 -4.63 2.16 10.54
CA ILE A 10 -3.18 2.07 10.74
C ILE A 10 -2.56 3.43 10.40
N LEU A 11 -1.92 4.07 11.38
CA LEU A 11 -1.35 5.42 11.28
C LEU A 11 0.16 5.41 10.99
N PRO A 12 0.74 6.53 10.49
CA PRO A 12 2.18 6.67 10.30
C PRO A 12 2.96 6.31 11.57
N GLY A 13 4.01 5.50 11.43
CA GLY A 13 4.81 4.98 12.55
C GLY A 13 4.45 3.54 12.98
N HIS A 14 3.33 2.99 12.51
CA HIS A 14 3.01 1.58 12.74
C HIS A 14 3.74 0.67 11.72
N PRO A 15 4.30 -0.50 12.11
CA PRO A 15 5.04 -1.39 11.21
C PRO A 15 4.24 -1.83 9.98
N LEU A 16 2.92 -1.94 10.12
CA LEU A 16 2.02 -2.33 9.04
C LEU A 16 1.57 -1.15 8.15
N PHE A 17 1.90 0.10 8.48
CA PHE A 17 1.42 1.29 7.79
C PHE A 17 1.71 1.22 6.28
N HIS A 18 2.96 0.95 5.92
CA HIS A 18 3.41 0.83 4.53
C HIS A 18 2.74 -0.34 3.77
N ARG A 19 2.34 -1.40 4.48
CA ARG A 19 1.61 -2.53 3.88
C ARG A 19 0.15 -2.14 3.60
N THR A 20 -0.50 -1.42 4.52
CA THR A 20 -1.89 -0.97 4.36
C THR A 20 -2.07 0.12 3.31
N THR A 21 -1.15 1.08 3.22
CA THR A 21 -1.23 2.18 2.23
C THR A 21 -1.06 1.69 0.80
N ALA A 22 -0.42 0.54 0.60
CA ALA A 22 -0.20 -0.07 -0.71
C ALA A 22 -1.28 -1.10 -1.12
N THR A 23 -2.19 -1.47 -0.21
CA THR A 23 -3.13 -2.60 -0.42
C THR A 23 -4.60 -2.21 -0.35
N THR A 24 -4.93 -1.06 0.25
CA THR A 24 -6.32 -0.62 0.40
C THR A 24 -6.66 0.41 -0.67
N VAL A 25 -7.53 0.02 -1.61
CA VAL A 25 -8.14 0.96 -2.57
C VAL A 25 -9.06 1.94 -1.85
N PRO A 26 -9.07 3.24 -2.23
CA PRO A 26 -9.93 4.24 -1.58
C PRO A 26 -11.42 3.84 -1.60
N PRO A 27 -12.23 4.22 -0.60
CA PRO A 27 -13.68 4.08 -0.66
C PRO A 27 -14.24 4.72 -1.93
N ASP A 28 -15.30 4.13 -2.51
CA ASP A 28 -15.99 4.63 -3.71
C ASP A 28 -15.13 4.77 -4.98
N TRP A 29 -13.93 4.19 -5.02
CA TRP A 29 -13.03 4.24 -6.19
C TRP A 29 -13.72 3.76 -7.49
N ARG A 30 -14.67 2.81 -7.38
CA ARG A 30 -15.44 2.29 -8.53
C ARG A 30 -16.39 3.32 -9.10
N HIS A 31 -17.12 4.05 -8.26
CA HIS A 31 -18.01 5.11 -8.71
C HIS A 31 -17.21 6.25 -9.38
N GLN A 32 -16.03 6.55 -8.83
CA GLN A 32 -15.12 7.51 -9.43
C GLN A 32 -14.56 7.02 -10.79
N ALA A 33 -14.23 5.73 -10.91
CA ALA A 33 -13.84 5.10 -12.17
C ALA A 33 -14.92 5.23 -13.25
N GLU A 34 -16.17 4.91 -12.88
CA GLU A 34 -17.33 5.01 -13.76
C GLU A 34 -17.55 6.45 -14.24
N SER A 35 -17.37 7.44 -13.37
CA SER A 35 -17.46 8.85 -13.74
C SER A 35 -16.36 9.31 -14.70
N MET A 36 -15.20 8.65 -14.69
CA MET A 36 -14.06 8.95 -15.57
C MET A 36 -14.12 8.17 -16.90
N GLY A 37 -15.05 7.22 -17.06
CA GLY A 37 -15.12 6.36 -18.24
C GLY A 37 -13.95 5.39 -18.40
N GLN A 38 -13.12 5.21 -17.37
CA GLN A 38 -11.94 4.34 -17.37
C GLN A 38 -11.58 3.89 -15.95
N LEU A 39 -10.86 2.77 -15.81
CA LEU A 39 -10.34 2.33 -14.53
C LEU A 39 -9.27 3.34 -14.03
N PRO A 40 -9.32 3.79 -12.77
CA PRO A 40 -8.31 4.66 -12.19
C PRO A 40 -7.01 3.88 -12.06
N ASN A 41 -5.91 4.45 -12.55
CA ASN A 41 -4.60 3.89 -12.31
C ASN A 41 -4.10 4.39 -10.95
N PHE A 42 -3.42 3.52 -10.23
CA PHE A 42 -2.77 3.86 -8.98
C PHE A 42 -1.29 3.47 -9.09
N VAL A 43 -0.42 4.40 -8.73
CA VAL A 43 1.03 4.19 -8.72
C VAL A 43 1.57 4.43 -7.31
N VAL A 44 2.69 3.81 -6.98
CA VAL A 44 3.33 3.96 -5.67
C VAL A 44 4.56 4.83 -5.81
N HIS A 45 4.55 5.98 -5.16
CA HIS A 45 5.66 6.93 -5.21
C HIS A 45 6.94 6.29 -4.66
N ALA A 46 8.02 6.32 -5.44
CA ALA A 46 9.25 5.58 -5.13
C ALA A 46 9.86 5.97 -3.77
N GLU A 47 9.89 7.26 -3.45
CA GLU A 47 10.50 7.78 -2.21
C GLU A 47 9.64 7.56 -0.95
N THR A 48 8.32 7.78 -1.04
CA THR A 48 7.44 7.79 0.13
C THR A 48 6.75 6.45 0.35
N GLY A 49 6.68 5.60 -0.68
CA GLY A 49 5.93 4.34 -0.65
C GLY A 49 4.41 4.52 -0.57
N LEU A 50 3.90 5.74 -0.74
CA LEU A 50 2.47 6.04 -0.71
C LEU A 50 1.85 5.86 -2.10
N MET A 51 0.63 5.35 -2.11
CA MET A 51 -0.16 5.22 -3.34
C MET A 51 -0.77 6.58 -3.71
N ARG A 52 -0.72 6.92 -5.00
CA ARG A 52 -1.37 8.10 -5.58
C ARG A 52 -2.17 7.71 -6.82
N PRO A 53 -3.30 8.40 -7.12
CA PRO A 53 -3.95 8.25 -8.41
C PRO A 53 -3.03 8.72 -9.54
N ALA A 54 -3.19 8.12 -10.72
CA ALA A 54 -2.47 8.46 -11.93
C ALA A 54 -3.40 8.41 -13.14
N ASN A 55 -3.26 9.37 -14.04
CA ASN A 55 -3.81 9.30 -15.38
C ASN A 55 -2.97 8.38 -16.29
N HIS A 56 -3.35 8.22 -17.56
CA HIS A 56 -2.64 7.34 -18.48
C HIS A 56 -1.19 7.77 -18.74
N GLU A 57 -0.94 9.06 -18.95
CA GLU A 57 0.40 9.62 -19.18
C GLU A 57 1.29 9.42 -17.94
N GLU A 58 0.76 9.72 -16.76
CA GLU A 58 1.47 9.51 -15.48
C GLU A 58 1.78 8.04 -15.21
N LEU A 59 0.88 7.12 -15.60
CA LEU A 59 1.15 5.68 -15.55
C LEU A 59 2.28 5.28 -16.51
N MET A 60 2.27 5.79 -17.74
CA MET A 60 3.32 5.50 -18.72
C MET A 60 4.68 6.05 -18.25
N GLY A 61 4.70 7.26 -17.70
CA GLY A 61 5.90 7.82 -17.07
C GLY A 61 6.38 6.95 -15.91
N TYR A 62 5.48 6.52 -15.02
CA TYR A 62 5.82 5.62 -13.93
C TYR A 62 6.49 4.33 -14.42
N LEU A 63 5.93 3.69 -15.46
CA LEU A 63 6.39 2.40 -15.99
C LEU A 63 7.69 2.51 -16.81
N TYR A 64 7.90 3.61 -17.53
CA TYR A 64 8.95 3.69 -18.56
C TYR A 64 10.01 4.77 -18.31
N GLU A 65 9.78 5.73 -17.42
CA GLU A 65 10.75 6.80 -17.08
C GLU A 65 11.55 6.50 -15.80
N GLY A 66 11.39 5.29 -15.23
CA GLY A 66 12.27 4.75 -14.19
C GLY A 66 11.77 4.90 -12.75
N GLU A 67 10.65 5.57 -12.48
CA GLU A 67 10.07 5.64 -11.12
C GLU A 67 9.71 4.22 -10.60
N TYR A 68 9.20 3.35 -11.48
CA TYR A 68 8.93 1.96 -11.15
C TYR A 68 10.20 1.16 -10.80
N ASP A 69 11.28 1.36 -11.55
CA ASP A 69 12.56 0.66 -11.30
C ASP A 69 13.17 1.09 -9.97
N GLN A 70 13.11 2.39 -9.66
CA GLN A 70 13.52 2.92 -8.36
C GLN A 70 12.71 2.28 -7.22
N ARG A 71 11.40 2.11 -7.41
CA ARG A 71 10.54 1.44 -6.44
C ARG A 71 10.94 -0.03 -6.27
N GLN A 72 11.20 -0.77 -7.34
CA GLN A 72 11.65 -2.16 -7.26
C GLN A 72 12.97 -2.30 -6.50
N ALA A 73 13.94 -1.42 -6.77
CA ALA A 73 15.21 -1.40 -6.05
C ALA A 73 14.99 -1.14 -4.55
N ALA A 74 14.12 -0.20 -4.20
CA ALA A 74 13.79 0.11 -2.81
C ALA A 74 13.11 -1.07 -2.08
N ILE A 75 12.22 -1.83 -2.74
CA ILE A 75 11.62 -3.05 -2.17
C ILE A 75 12.70 -4.10 -1.92
N SER A 76 13.58 -4.29 -2.91
CA SER A 76 14.61 -5.32 -2.87
C SER A 76 15.73 -5.01 -1.87
N ALA A 77 15.95 -3.72 -1.58
CA ALA A 77 16.92 -3.25 -0.59
C ALA A 77 16.39 -3.28 0.85
N GLN A 78 15.09 -3.53 1.07
CA GLN A 78 14.57 -3.70 2.43
C GLN A 78 15.15 -4.99 3.01
N PRO A 79 15.78 -4.94 4.21
CA PRO A 79 16.27 -6.15 4.86
C PRO A 79 15.10 -7.09 5.05
N GLU A 80 15.30 -8.36 4.71
CA GLU A 80 14.35 -9.43 4.99
C GLU A 80 14.02 -9.37 6.48
N VAL A 81 12.80 -8.94 6.80
CA VAL A 81 12.36 -8.85 8.19
C VAL A 81 12.27 -10.29 8.67
N GLU A 82 13.23 -10.72 9.49
CA GLU A 82 13.10 -11.95 10.27
C GLU A 82 11.74 -11.91 10.96
N HIS A 83 10.86 -12.80 10.52
CA HIS A 83 9.57 -13.03 11.12
C HIS A 83 9.83 -13.65 12.50
N TRP A 84 10.11 -12.80 13.49
CA TRP A 84 10.24 -13.23 14.88
C TRP A 84 8.90 -13.73 15.36
N ASP A 85 8.86 -15.03 15.65
CA ASP A 85 7.73 -15.79 16.19
C ASP A 85 6.93 -14.98 17.21
N LEU A 86 5.71 -14.58 16.84
CA LEU A 86 4.71 -14.03 17.76
C LEU A 86 4.25 -15.07 18.82
N ASP A 87 4.76 -16.31 18.78
CA ASP A 87 4.43 -17.40 19.70
C ASP A 87 5.28 -17.43 20.99
N ARG A 88 6.32 -16.59 21.15
CA ARG A 88 7.14 -16.59 22.38
C ARG A 88 6.66 -15.64 23.48
N GLY A 89 5.36 -15.32 23.52
CA GLY A 89 4.75 -14.44 24.51
C GLY A 89 3.93 -15.11 25.62
N LEU A 90 3.77 -16.44 25.61
CA LEU A 90 3.14 -17.19 26.70
C LEU A 90 4.20 -17.84 27.59
N VAL A 91 4.89 -17.03 28.41
CA VAL A 91 5.53 -17.54 29.63
C VAL A 91 5.23 -16.58 30.78
N GLU A 92 4.62 -17.17 31.80
CA GLU A 92 3.93 -16.61 32.95
C GLU A 92 4.76 -15.65 33.83
N ARG A 93 4.09 -14.65 34.38
CA ARG A 93 4.49 -13.99 35.63
C ARG A 93 3.25 -13.65 36.45
N TRP A 94 2.81 -14.61 37.28
CA TRP A 94 2.19 -14.39 38.61
C TRP A 94 2.51 -15.60 39.48
#